data_AF-Q2TJK0-F1
#
_entry.id   AF-Q2TJK0-F1
#
_cell.length_a   1.000
_cell.length_b   1.000
_cell.length_c   1.000
_cell.angle_alpha   90.00
_cell.angle_beta   90.00
_cell.angle_gamma   90.00
#
_symmetry.space_group_name_H-M   'P 1'
#
loop_
_entity.id
_entity.type
_entity.pdbx_description
1 polymer ?
#
loop_
_entity_poly.entity_id
_entity_poly.type
_entity_poly.pdbx_seq_one_letter_code
_entity_poly.pdbx_strand_id
1 'polypeptide(L)'
;DDTFDAYGTFEELKLFTSAVERWERNCVDQLPEYMKLIYNALLDAFEEIEEDLCKKGTLYGFYYAKDYCKQTKRLVESYFAEAKWLNDNYIPTVEEYMSRARESSGYLPLTALTFAGMGEIATKEAFDWLFKYPKSLKGAQTICRIMDDIVSNQFEQKRKHVASIIECYMKQHGVSKQEAIEEFHKQLASAWKDINQESL
;
A
#
# COMPACT_ATOMS: atom_id res chain seq x y z
N ASP A 1 -5.49 -0.54 -6.43
CA ASP A 1 -6.47 -1.10 -5.51
C ASP A 1 -7.60 -1.78 -6.28
N ASP A 2 -8.70 -1.10 -6.61
CA ASP A 2 -9.86 -1.68 -7.31
C ASP A 2 -9.55 -2.60 -8.52
N THR A 3 -8.60 -2.22 -9.37
CA THR A 3 -8.16 -3.06 -10.51
C THR A 3 -7.72 -4.44 -10.04
N PHE A 4 -6.96 -4.54 -8.95
CA PHE A 4 -6.47 -5.80 -8.38
C PHE A 4 -7.55 -6.55 -7.61
N ASP A 5 -8.48 -5.82 -7.00
CA ASP A 5 -9.46 -6.39 -6.08
C ASP A 5 -10.74 -6.90 -6.74
N ALA A 6 -11.20 -6.23 -7.80
CA ALA A 6 -12.56 -6.41 -8.31
C ALA A 6 -12.67 -6.58 -9.82
N TYR A 7 -11.75 -5.99 -10.59
CA TYR A 7 -11.92 -5.87 -12.04
C TYR A 7 -10.96 -6.75 -12.86
N GLY A 8 -9.71 -6.84 -12.43
CA GLY A 8 -8.67 -7.57 -13.15
C GLY A 8 -8.76 -9.07 -12.95
N THR A 9 -8.65 -9.82 -14.05
CA THR A 9 -8.35 -11.25 -13.96
C THR A 9 -6.88 -11.45 -13.56
N PHE A 10 -6.56 -12.57 -12.91
CA PHE A 10 -5.21 -12.84 -12.44
C PHE A 10 -4.14 -12.75 -13.54
N GLU A 11 -4.45 -13.17 -14.77
CA GLU A 11 -3.53 -13.06 -15.91
C GLU A 11 -3.34 -11.62 -16.38
N GLU A 12 -4.39 -10.80 -16.37
CA GLU A 12 -4.28 -9.37 -16.68
C GLU A 12 -3.49 -8.62 -15.60
N LEU A 13 -3.67 -8.99 -14.32
CA LEU A 13 -2.91 -8.41 -13.21
C LEU A 13 -1.41 -8.69 -13.33
N LYS A 14 -0.99 -9.85 -13.84
CA LYS A 14 0.43 -10.10 -14.15
C LYS A 14 0.98 -9.11 -15.17
N LEU A 15 0.22 -8.85 -16.24
CA LEU A 15 0.60 -7.91 -17.28
C LEU A 15 0.69 -6.49 -16.73
N PHE A 16 -0.31 -6.08 -15.93
CA PHE A 16 -0.35 -4.78 -15.29
C PHE A 16 0.83 -4.58 -14.33
N THR A 17 1.09 -5.53 -13.45
CA THR A 17 2.23 -5.51 -12.53
C THR A 17 3.54 -5.39 -13.30
N SER A 18 3.73 -6.18 -14.36
CA SER A 18 4.93 -6.10 -15.20
C SER A 18 5.09 -4.75 -15.92
N ALA A 19 3.99 -4.13 -16.37
CA ALA A 19 4.01 -2.80 -16.95
C ALA A 19 4.42 -1.73 -15.92
N VAL A 20 3.91 -1.81 -14.68
CA VAL A 20 4.30 -0.92 -13.59
C VAL A 20 5.77 -1.14 -13.20
N GLU A 21 6.24 -2.38 -13.11
CA GLU A 21 7.65 -2.67 -12.81
C GLU A 21 8.62 -2.04 -13.82
N ARG A 22 8.27 -2.07 -15.11
CA ARG A 22 9.05 -1.43 -16.19
C ARG A 22 8.94 0.08 -16.17
N TRP A 23 7.75 0.62 -15.90
CA TRP A 23 7.49 2.06 -15.82
C TRP A 23 7.77 2.81 -17.14
N GLU A 24 7.36 2.22 -18.27
CA GLU A 24 7.55 2.78 -19.62
C GLU A 24 6.21 2.97 -20.32
N ARG A 25 5.98 4.12 -20.96
CA ARG A 25 4.71 4.41 -21.69
C ARG A 25 4.37 3.37 -22.76
N ASN A 26 5.38 2.77 -23.41
CA ASN A 26 5.19 1.72 -24.43
C ASN A 26 4.56 0.41 -23.87
N CYS A 27 4.56 0.19 -22.55
CA CYS A 27 4.01 -1.02 -21.94
C CYS A 27 2.48 -1.06 -22.06
N VAL A 28 1.85 0.09 -22.31
CA VAL A 28 0.39 0.22 -22.45
C VAL A 28 -0.18 -0.67 -23.56
N ASP A 29 0.58 -0.92 -24.63
CA ASP A 29 0.11 -1.70 -25.77
C ASP A 29 -0.11 -3.19 -25.42
N GLN A 30 0.50 -3.65 -24.32
CA GLN A 30 0.38 -5.03 -23.82
C GLN A 30 -0.82 -5.22 -22.88
N LEU A 31 -1.49 -4.13 -22.49
CA LEU A 31 -2.57 -4.15 -21.50
C LEU A 31 -3.96 -4.25 -22.16
N PRO A 32 -4.95 -4.86 -21.48
CA PRO A 32 -6.35 -4.75 -21.86
C PRO A 32 -6.82 -3.30 -21.93
N GLU A 33 -7.78 -3.00 -22.80
CA GLU A 33 -8.20 -1.62 -23.12
C GLU A 33 -8.57 -0.78 -21.89
N TYR A 34 -9.31 -1.35 -20.94
CA TYR A 34 -9.67 -0.63 -19.71
C TYR A 34 -8.48 -0.37 -18.79
N MET A 35 -7.48 -1.27 -18.76
CA MET A 35 -6.26 -1.10 -17.96
C MET A 35 -5.30 -0.08 -18.58
N LYS A 36 -5.35 0.12 -19.90
CA LYS A 36 -4.56 1.16 -20.57
C LYS A 36 -4.86 2.54 -20.00
N LEU A 37 -6.15 2.84 -19.80
CA LEU A 37 -6.59 4.09 -19.20
C LEU A 37 -5.98 4.27 -17.80
N ILE A 38 -6.03 3.22 -16.99
CA ILE A 38 -5.54 3.24 -15.60
C ILE A 38 -4.02 3.41 -15.57
N TYR A 39 -3.30 2.69 -16.44
CA TYR A 39 -1.85 2.78 -16.52
C TYR A 39 -1.37 4.15 -17.01
N ASN A 40 -2.03 4.71 -18.04
CA ASN A 40 -1.72 6.06 -18.51
C ASN A 40 -2.02 7.10 -17.44
N ALA A 41 -3.19 7.03 -16.78
CA ALA A 41 -3.53 7.94 -15.69
C ALA A 41 -2.52 7.88 -14.52
N LEU A 42 -1.99 6.68 -14.22
CA LEU A 42 -0.92 6.52 -13.25
C LEU A 42 0.34 7.26 -13.69
N LEU A 43 0.81 7.06 -14.93
CA LEU A 43 2.02 7.72 -15.43
C LEU A 43 1.83 9.24 -15.53
N ASP A 44 0.70 9.70 -16.05
CA ASP A 44 0.39 11.12 -16.21
C ASP A 44 0.35 11.83 -14.85
N ALA A 45 -0.29 11.23 -13.84
CA ALA A 45 -0.30 11.79 -12.48
C ALA A 45 1.12 11.92 -11.90
N PHE A 46 2.00 10.96 -12.19
CA PHE A 46 3.40 11.03 -11.75
C PHE A 46 4.17 12.15 -12.43
N GLU A 47 4.02 12.29 -13.74
CA GLU A 47 4.66 13.36 -14.51
C GLU A 47 4.17 14.73 -14.04
N GLU A 48 2.86 14.89 -13.81
CA GLU A 48 2.29 16.13 -13.26
C GLU A 48 2.85 16.47 -11.88
N ILE A 49 2.92 15.49 -10.97
CA ILE A 49 3.50 15.69 -9.63
C ILE A 49 4.98 16.05 -9.74
N GLU A 50 5.75 15.37 -10.60
CA GLU A 50 7.17 15.66 -10.82
C GLU A 50 7.37 17.09 -11.34
N GLU A 51 6.61 17.48 -12.36
CA GLU A 51 6.65 18.83 -12.92
C GLU A 51 6.34 19.90 -11.86
N ASP A 52 5.31 19.69 -11.04
CA ASP A 52 4.91 20.65 -10.01
C ASP A 52 5.94 20.78 -8.89
N LEU A 53 6.60 19.68 -8.52
CA LEU A 53 7.70 19.72 -7.56
C LEU A 53 8.92 20.45 -8.14
N CYS A 54 9.27 20.19 -9.40
CA CYS A 54 10.33 20.90 -10.10
C CYS A 54 10.08 22.42 -10.18
N LYS A 55 8.85 22.83 -10.50
CA LYS A 55 8.45 24.27 -10.56
C LYS A 55 8.59 24.96 -9.20
N LYS A 56 8.37 24.24 -8.10
CA LYS A 56 8.50 24.75 -6.73
C LYS A 56 9.95 24.85 -6.25
N GLY A 57 10.93 24.49 -7.09
CA GLY A 57 12.35 24.61 -6.75
C GLY A 57 12.80 23.66 -5.65
N THR A 58 12.02 22.62 -5.35
CA THR A 58 12.42 21.62 -4.36
C THR A 58 13.51 20.76 -4.99
N LEU A 59 14.78 21.04 -4.69
CA LEU A 59 15.91 20.15 -5.04
C LEU A 59 15.68 18.70 -4.54
N TYR A 60 14.77 18.53 -3.59
CA TYR A 60 14.30 17.24 -3.06
C TYR A 60 13.23 16.55 -3.92
N GLY A 61 12.62 17.23 -4.89
CA GLY A 61 11.66 16.66 -5.84
C GLY A 61 12.24 15.49 -6.65
N PHE A 62 13.54 15.52 -6.94
CA PHE A 62 14.24 14.42 -7.62
C PHE A 62 14.45 13.19 -6.72
N TYR A 63 14.74 13.39 -5.43
CA TYR A 63 14.80 12.29 -4.45
C TYR A 63 13.43 11.68 -4.24
N TYR A 64 12.40 12.53 -4.16
CA TYR A 64 11.01 12.13 -4.12
C TYR A 64 10.62 11.29 -5.36
N ALA A 65 10.87 11.76 -6.59
CA ALA A 65 10.42 11.07 -7.80
C ALA A 65 10.99 9.64 -7.92
N LYS A 66 12.29 9.46 -7.66
CA LYS A 66 12.94 8.15 -7.75
C LYS A 66 12.46 7.19 -6.67
N ASP A 67 12.34 7.64 -5.42
CA ASP A 67 11.91 6.79 -4.33
C ASP A 67 10.40 6.54 -4.36
N TYR A 68 9.60 7.50 -4.81
CA TYR A 68 8.15 7.37 -4.96
C TYR A 68 7.78 6.34 -6.04
N CYS A 69 8.42 6.40 -7.22
CA CYS A 69 8.28 5.36 -8.25
C CYS A 69 8.60 3.97 -7.68
N LYS A 70 9.68 3.84 -6.92
CA LYS A 70 10.06 2.59 -6.24
C LYS A 70 8.99 2.14 -5.24
N GLN A 71 8.44 3.03 -4.42
CA GLN A 71 7.38 2.68 -3.48
C GLN A 71 6.09 2.25 -4.19
N THR A 72 5.75 2.88 -5.31
CA THR A 72 4.56 2.50 -6.07
C THR A 72 4.72 1.16 -6.77
N LYS A 73 5.93 0.81 -7.22
CA LYS A 73 6.22 -0.57 -7.67
C LYS A 73 6.00 -1.57 -6.55
N ARG A 74 6.53 -1.32 -5.34
CA ARG A 74 6.32 -2.18 -4.17
C ARG A 74 4.84 -2.29 -3.76
N LEU A 75 4.09 -1.20 -3.86
CA LEU A 75 2.66 -1.17 -3.62
C LEU A 75 1.92 -2.09 -4.60
N VAL A 76 2.21 -1.96 -5.90
CA VAL A 76 1.60 -2.82 -6.93
C VAL A 76 2.02 -4.28 -6.80
N GLU A 77 3.28 -4.55 -6.46
CA GLU A 77 3.76 -5.90 -6.12
C GLU A 77 2.99 -6.50 -4.92
N SER A 78 2.67 -5.68 -3.91
CA SER A 78 1.90 -6.13 -2.74
C SER A 78 0.45 -6.45 -3.10
N TYR A 79 -0.22 -5.62 -3.92
CA TYR A 79 -1.56 -5.94 -4.44
C TYR A 79 -1.54 -7.21 -5.27
N PHE A 80 -0.51 -7.41 -6.10
CA PHE A 80 -0.38 -8.64 -6.88
C PHE A 80 -0.18 -9.88 -6.00
N ALA A 81 0.58 -9.77 -4.91
CA ALA A 81 0.75 -10.86 -3.95
C ALA A 81 -0.57 -11.23 -3.26
N GLU A 82 -1.38 -10.24 -2.87
CA GLU A 82 -2.71 -10.45 -2.30
C GLU A 82 -3.67 -11.09 -3.31
N ALA A 83 -3.67 -10.61 -4.56
CA ALA A 83 -4.42 -11.22 -5.66
C ALA A 83 -4.01 -12.67 -5.92
N LYS A 84 -2.71 -12.99 -5.76
CA LYS A 84 -2.20 -14.36 -5.85
C LYS A 84 -2.74 -15.23 -4.70
N TRP A 85 -2.73 -14.74 -3.47
CA TRP A 85 -3.34 -15.47 -2.35
C TRP A 85 -4.82 -15.79 -2.61
N LEU A 86 -5.56 -14.81 -3.14
CA LEU A 86 -6.95 -15.00 -3.53
C LEU A 86 -7.13 -16.03 -4.66
N ASN A 87 -6.28 -15.97 -5.69
CA ASN A 87 -6.31 -16.91 -6.81
C ASN A 87 -6.04 -18.36 -6.35
N ASP A 88 -5.07 -18.53 -5.45
CA ASP A 88 -4.63 -19.82 -4.95
C ASP A 88 -5.49 -20.34 -3.78
N ASN A 89 -6.51 -19.57 -3.35
CA ASN A 89 -7.31 -19.79 -2.13
C ASN A 89 -6.42 -19.99 -0.88
N TYR A 90 -5.30 -19.28 -0.86
CA TYR A 90 -4.34 -19.33 0.23
C TYR A 90 -4.73 -18.31 1.30
N ILE A 91 -4.74 -18.76 2.55
CA ILE A 91 -4.91 -17.89 3.73
C ILE A 91 -3.57 -17.92 4.47
N PRO A 92 -2.80 -16.80 4.47
CA PRO A 92 -1.48 -16.71 5.09
C PRO A 92 -1.55 -16.75 6.62
N THR A 93 -0.38 -16.80 7.27
CA THR A 93 -0.29 -16.49 8.72
C THR A 93 -0.46 -14.98 8.93
N VAL A 94 -0.77 -14.57 10.15
CA VAL A 94 -0.90 -13.16 10.54
C VAL A 94 0.39 -12.39 10.26
N GLU A 95 1.55 -13.00 10.52
CA GLU A 95 2.86 -12.38 10.27
C GLU A 95 3.13 -12.21 8.78
N GLU A 96 2.84 -13.24 7.98
CA GLU A 96 2.98 -13.20 6.52
C GLU A 96 2.04 -12.15 5.92
N TYR A 97 0.76 -12.17 6.31
CA TYR A 97 -0.23 -11.17 5.93
C TYR A 97 0.28 -9.76 6.23
N MET A 98 0.63 -9.47 7.49
CA MET A 98 1.05 -8.14 7.91
C MET A 98 2.38 -7.67 7.31
N SER A 99 3.21 -8.58 6.80
CA SER A 99 4.40 -8.21 6.04
C SER A 99 4.06 -7.61 4.67
N ARG A 100 2.94 -8.04 4.06
CA ARG A 100 2.45 -7.55 2.77
C ARG A 100 1.42 -6.44 2.93
N ALA A 101 0.48 -6.61 3.84
CA ALA A 101 -0.65 -5.72 4.02
C ALA A 101 -0.26 -4.30 4.48
N ARG A 102 0.91 -4.15 5.11
CA ARG A 102 1.49 -2.82 5.42
C ARG A 102 1.95 -2.09 4.16
N GLU A 103 2.48 -2.81 3.17
CA GLU A 103 2.84 -2.22 1.88
C GLU A 103 1.58 -1.89 1.09
N SER A 104 0.60 -2.82 1.03
CA SER A 104 -0.65 -2.63 0.29
C SER A 104 -1.54 -1.51 0.84
N SER A 105 -1.34 -1.11 2.10
CA SER A 105 -2.03 0.03 2.70
C SER A 105 -1.77 1.37 2.00
N GLY A 106 -0.72 1.46 1.17
CA GLY A 106 -0.36 2.71 0.47
C GLY A 106 0.11 3.85 1.36
N TYR A 107 0.28 3.62 2.67
CA TYR A 107 0.55 4.68 3.63
C TYR A 107 1.94 5.33 3.47
N LEU A 108 2.96 4.52 3.16
CA LEU A 108 4.31 5.02 2.90
C LEU A 108 4.37 5.93 1.65
N PRO A 109 3.88 5.53 0.46
CA PRO A 109 3.86 6.43 -0.69
C PRO A 109 3.01 7.68 -0.41
N LEU A 110 1.87 7.57 0.29
CA LEU A 110 1.06 8.73 0.67
C LEU A 110 1.83 9.72 1.58
N THR A 111 2.56 9.20 2.56
CA THR A 111 3.37 10.03 3.47
C THR A 111 4.52 10.71 2.73
N ALA A 112 5.20 9.99 1.84
CA ALA A 112 6.26 10.54 1.00
C ALA A 112 5.74 11.67 0.10
N LEU A 113 4.56 11.49 -0.52
CA LEU A 113 3.90 12.51 -1.34
C LEU A 113 3.53 13.74 -0.52
N THR A 114 3.00 13.51 0.68
CA THR A 114 2.66 14.60 1.61
C THR A 114 3.91 15.41 1.98
N PHE A 115 5.02 14.75 2.31
CA PHE A 115 6.29 15.42 2.61
C PHE A 115 6.77 16.25 1.42
N ALA A 116 6.70 15.71 0.20
CA ALA A 116 7.09 16.46 -1.00
C ALA A 116 6.24 17.72 -1.22
N GLY A 117 4.94 17.64 -0.90
CA GLY A 117 4.02 18.77 -0.95
C GLY A 117 4.30 19.87 0.08
N MET A 118 5.03 19.57 1.17
CA MET A 118 5.36 20.53 2.24
C MET A 118 6.53 21.47 1.87
N GLY A 119 7.14 21.33 0.70
CA GLY A 119 8.18 22.23 0.21
C GLY A 119 9.42 22.24 1.11
N GLU A 120 9.90 23.42 1.48
CA GLU A 120 11.12 23.59 2.29
C GLU A 120 10.99 23.08 3.73
N ILE A 121 9.78 22.78 4.21
CA ILE A 121 9.57 22.24 5.56
C ILE A 121 10.08 20.80 5.66
N ALA A 122 9.85 19.99 4.63
CA ALA A 122 10.29 18.60 4.59
C ALA A 122 11.64 18.51 3.88
N THR A 123 12.72 18.56 4.66
CA THR A 123 14.09 18.49 4.15
C THR A 123 14.48 17.06 3.75
N LYS A 124 15.65 16.89 3.13
CA LYS A 124 16.22 15.56 2.85
C LYS A 124 16.32 14.69 4.10
N GLU A 125 16.62 15.28 5.26
CA GLU A 125 16.71 14.57 6.53
C GLU A 125 15.36 13.96 6.93
N ALA A 126 14.23 14.60 6.60
CA ALA A 126 12.90 14.06 6.82
C ALA A 126 12.62 12.83 5.93
N PHE A 127 13.05 12.85 4.66
CA PHE A 127 12.96 11.70 3.77
C PHE A 127 13.91 10.56 4.19
N ASP A 128 15.16 10.88 4.54
CA ASP A 128 16.13 9.91 5.06
C ASP A 128 15.63 9.26 6.35
N TRP A 129 14.94 10.01 7.22
CA TRP A 129 14.26 9.48 8.40
C TRP A 129 13.08 8.59 8.02
N LEU A 130 12.19 9.04 7.15
CA LEU A 130 11.01 8.28 6.69
C LEU A 130 11.42 6.92 6.10
N PHE A 131 12.44 6.90 5.23
CA PHE A 131 12.90 5.68 4.57
C PHE A 131 13.76 4.76 5.44
N LYS A 132 14.17 5.21 6.64
CA LYS A 132 14.67 4.31 7.70
C LYS A 132 13.56 3.53 8.40
N TYR A 133 12.30 3.76 8.00
CA TYR A 133 11.12 3.04 8.48
C TYR A 133 10.91 3.21 9.98
N PRO A 134 10.67 4.45 10.44
CA PRO A 134 10.54 4.77 11.85
C PRO A 134 9.31 4.09 12.47
N LYS A 135 9.27 3.94 13.80
CA LYS A 135 8.18 3.24 14.48
C LYS A 135 6.86 3.95 14.30
N SER A 136 6.84 5.28 14.20
CA SER A 136 5.65 6.07 13.90
C SER A 136 5.03 5.68 12.57
N LEU A 137 5.83 5.58 11.49
CA LEU A 137 5.35 5.10 10.20
C LEU A 137 4.80 3.67 10.28
N LYS A 138 5.55 2.76 10.91
CA LYS A 138 5.12 1.36 11.07
C LYS A 138 3.84 1.25 11.91
N GLY A 139 3.71 2.07 12.93
CA GLY A 139 2.51 2.19 13.76
C GLY A 139 1.33 2.70 12.95
N ALA A 140 1.52 3.75 12.15
CA ALA A 140 0.48 4.32 11.31
C ALA A 140 0.00 3.34 10.23
N GLN A 141 0.90 2.63 9.55
CA GLN A 141 0.55 1.55 8.61
C GLN A 141 -0.22 0.42 9.30
N THR A 142 0.20 0.04 10.50
CA THR A 142 -0.46 -1.03 11.27
C THR A 142 -1.87 -0.61 11.67
N ILE A 143 -2.05 0.64 12.12
CA ILE A 143 -3.37 1.19 12.43
C ILE A 143 -4.24 1.25 11.18
N CYS A 144 -3.70 1.82 10.09
CA CYS A 144 -4.43 1.95 8.83
C CYS A 144 -4.94 0.60 8.35
N ARG A 145 -4.06 -0.40 8.24
CA ARG A 145 -4.43 -1.73 7.74
C ARG A 145 -5.41 -2.45 8.68
N ILE A 146 -5.14 -2.49 9.98
CA ILE A 146 -6.02 -3.21 10.92
C ILE A 146 -7.41 -2.54 10.98
N MET A 147 -7.47 -1.21 11.02
CA MET A 147 -8.75 -0.50 11.06
C MET A 147 -9.54 -0.69 9.76
N ASP A 148 -8.86 -0.64 8.61
CA ASP A 148 -9.44 -0.93 7.30
C ASP A 148 -10.09 -2.32 7.34
N ASP A 149 -9.29 -3.36 7.59
CA ASP A 149 -9.75 -4.75 7.66
C ASP A 149 -10.89 -4.95 8.66
N ILE A 150 -10.90 -4.29 9.83
CA ILE A 150 -12.00 -4.45 10.81
C ILE A 150 -13.30 -3.84 10.28
N VAL A 151 -13.22 -2.63 9.72
CA VAL A 151 -14.39 -1.85 9.32
C VAL A 151 -14.97 -2.37 8.01
N SER A 152 -14.12 -2.75 7.06
CA SER A 152 -14.52 -3.20 5.72
C SER A 152 -14.90 -4.69 5.67
N ASN A 153 -14.46 -5.52 6.63
CA ASN A 153 -14.59 -6.99 6.56
C ASN A 153 -15.99 -7.47 6.17
N GLN A 154 -17.06 -6.93 6.79
CA GLN A 154 -18.41 -7.39 6.46
C GLN A 154 -18.84 -7.10 5.02
N PHE A 155 -18.36 -6.00 4.44
CA PHE A 155 -18.64 -5.65 3.05
C PHE A 155 -17.77 -6.48 2.11
N GLU A 156 -16.49 -6.59 2.42
CA GLU A 156 -15.49 -7.33 1.66
C GLU A 156 -15.83 -8.82 1.54
N GLN A 157 -16.26 -9.45 2.64
CA GLN A 157 -16.63 -10.87 2.66
C GLN A 157 -17.97 -11.16 1.93
N LYS A 158 -18.70 -10.14 1.45
CA LYS A 158 -19.87 -10.36 0.56
C LYS A 158 -19.46 -10.64 -0.89
N ARG A 159 -18.22 -10.31 -1.25
CA ARG A 159 -17.63 -10.63 -2.56
C ARG A 159 -16.49 -11.63 -2.37
N LYS A 160 -16.03 -12.25 -3.45
CA LYS A 160 -14.79 -13.03 -3.41
C LYS A 160 -13.64 -12.04 -3.22
N HIS A 161 -12.99 -12.09 -2.07
CA HIS A 161 -11.87 -11.20 -1.71
C HIS A 161 -10.81 -11.96 -0.93
N VAL A 162 -9.60 -11.39 -0.84
CA VAL A 162 -8.49 -11.96 -0.09
C VAL A 162 -8.87 -12.03 1.39
N ALA A 163 -8.33 -13.03 2.11
CA ALA A 163 -8.51 -13.12 3.54
C ALA A 163 -7.92 -11.88 4.22
N SER A 164 -8.68 -11.22 5.08
CA SER A 164 -8.16 -10.09 5.86
C SER A 164 -7.39 -10.61 7.07
N ILE A 165 -6.83 -9.70 7.86
CA ILE A 165 -6.12 -10.07 9.09
C ILE A 165 -7.02 -10.87 10.06
N ILE A 166 -8.34 -10.66 10.01
CA ILE A 166 -9.33 -11.36 10.83
C ILE A 166 -9.38 -12.84 10.45
N GLU A 167 -9.57 -13.15 9.17
CA GLU A 167 -9.62 -14.55 8.70
C GLU A 167 -8.27 -15.25 8.89
N CYS A 168 -7.15 -14.54 8.70
CA CYS A 168 -5.82 -15.06 8.96
C CYS A 168 -5.67 -15.46 10.44
N TYR A 169 -6.07 -14.59 11.37
CA TYR A 169 -5.99 -14.86 12.81
C TYR A 169 -6.90 -15.99 13.24
N MET A 170 -8.16 -16.00 12.77
CA MET A 170 -9.12 -17.07 13.06
C MET A 170 -8.60 -18.43 12.59
N LYS A 171 -8.02 -18.51 11.38
CA LYS A 171 -7.43 -19.74 10.86
C LYS A 171 -6.22 -20.19 11.67
N GLN A 172 -5.34 -19.26 12.04
CA GLN A 172 -4.09 -19.58 12.73
C GLN A 172 -4.30 -20.02 14.18
N HIS A 173 -5.28 -19.43 14.88
CA HIS A 173 -5.50 -19.64 16.30
C HIS A 173 -6.78 -20.41 16.66
N GLY A 174 -7.64 -20.69 15.67
CA GLY A 174 -8.90 -21.42 15.91
C GLY A 174 -9.92 -20.66 16.75
N VAL A 175 -9.88 -19.33 16.71
CA VAL A 175 -10.75 -18.45 17.52
C VAL A 175 -11.92 -17.88 16.70
N SER A 176 -12.89 -17.30 17.40
CA SER A 176 -13.98 -16.55 16.77
C SER A 176 -13.51 -15.21 16.19
N LYS A 177 -14.32 -14.65 15.28
CA LYS A 177 -14.10 -13.30 14.74
C LYS A 177 -14.05 -12.23 15.83
N GLN A 178 -14.91 -12.35 16.85
CA GLN A 178 -14.96 -11.38 17.95
C GLN A 178 -13.65 -11.39 18.75
N GLU A 179 -13.15 -12.57 19.09
CA GLU A 179 -11.86 -12.74 19.79
C GLU A 179 -10.68 -12.19 18.95
N ALA A 180 -10.71 -12.40 17.63
CA ALA A 180 -9.70 -11.82 16.73
C ALA A 180 -9.73 -10.28 16.75
N ILE A 181 -10.92 -9.67 16.64
CA ILE A 181 -11.09 -8.21 16.69
C ILE A 181 -10.61 -7.64 18.03
N GLU A 182 -10.94 -8.29 19.14
CA GLU A 182 -10.49 -7.89 20.48
C GLU A 182 -8.97 -7.92 20.62
N GLU A 183 -8.30 -8.92 20.05
CA GLU A 183 -6.85 -8.97 20.02
C GLU A 183 -6.25 -7.84 19.19
N PHE A 184 -6.82 -7.58 18.01
CA PHE A 184 -6.34 -6.50 17.15
C PHE A 184 -6.56 -5.10 17.73
N HIS A 185 -7.60 -4.90 18.55
CA HIS A 185 -7.73 -3.66 19.32
C HIS A 185 -6.58 -3.44 20.32
N LYS A 186 -6.01 -4.50 20.90
CA LYS A 186 -4.80 -4.38 21.75
C LYS A 186 -3.58 -3.99 20.91
N GLN A 187 -3.43 -4.58 19.72
CA GLN A 187 -2.35 -4.22 18.81
C GLN A 187 -2.46 -2.77 18.33
N LEU A 188 -3.67 -2.29 18.02
CA LEU A 188 -3.95 -0.89 17.70
C LEU A 188 -3.51 0.04 18.83
N ALA A 189 -3.85 -0.28 20.08
CA ALA A 189 -3.43 0.50 21.24
C ALA A 189 -1.90 0.54 21.40
N SER A 190 -1.19 -0.55 21.06
CA SER A 190 0.28 -0.56 21.04
C SER A 190 0.84 0.32 19.92
N ALA A 191 0.29 0.23 18.71
CA ALA A 191 0.73 1.04 17.57
C ALA A 191 0.55 2.54 17.81
N TRP A 192 -0.53 2.95 18.49
CA TRP A 192 -0.71 4.34 18.93
C TRP A 192 0.36 4.80 19.92
N LYS A 193 0.81 3.92 20.83
CA LYS A 193 1.91 4.25 21.75
C LYS A 193 3.22 4.45 21.01
N ASP A 194 3.51 3.63 19.99
CA ASP A 194 4.71 3.78 19.16
C ASP A 194 4.73 5.13 18.43
N ILE A 195 3.59 5.58 17.88
CA ILE A 195 3.47 6.92 17.26
C ILE A 195 3.71 8.03 18.30
N ASN A 196 3.07 7.94 19.46
CA ASN A 196 3.15 8.97 20.49
C ASN A 196 4.57 9.09 21.07
N GLN A 197 5.28 7.97 21.24
CA GLN A 197 6.65 7.97 21.78
C GLN A 197 7.67 8.63 20.84
N GLU A 198 7.47 8.54 19.53
CA GLU A 198 8.36 9.23 18.57
C GLU A 198 8.03 10.71 18.38
N SER A 199 6.88 11.15 18.88
CA SER A 199 6.44 12.55 18.81
C SER A 199 6.83 13.37 20.06
N LEU A 200 7.47 12.73 21.05
CA LEU A 200 7.91 13.30 22.33
C LEU A 200 9.43 13.49 22.35
#